data_AF-A0A448X0A0-F1
#
_entry.id   AF-A0A448X0A0-F1
#
_cell.length_a   1.000
_cell.length_b   1.000
_cell.length_c   1.000
_cell.angle_alpha   90.00
_cell.angle_beta   90.00
_cell.angle_gamma   90.00
#
_symmetry.space_group_name_H-M   'P 1'
#
loop_
_entity.id
_entity.type
_entity.pdbx_description
1 polymer ?
#
loop_
_entity_poly.entity_id
_entity_poly.type
_entity_poly.pdbx_seq_one_letter_code
_entity_poly.pdbx_strand_id
1 'polypeptide(L)'
;QVVVAGLFSPVGDGYSKPGLAPAATRCRLARLACASTSDWLAVDAWESRQPNWTRTRVVAEQLASRLNSLVLGHCRSRLSHPHACPISSLDPAHDCSESGKMTTSEALTTTADCVA
;
A
#
# COMPACT_ATOMS: atom_id res chain seq x y z
N GLN A 1 -9.61 27.74 -0.81
CA GLN A 1 -9.50 26.38 -0.25
C GLN A 1 -8.14 25.82 -0.61
N VAL A 2 -7.44 25.19 0.33
CA VAL A 2 -6.08 24.64 0.10
C VAL A 2 -6.17 23.12 0.13
N VAL A 3 -5.56 22.46 -0.85
CA VAL A 3 -5.40 21.00 -0.91
C VAL A 3 -3.97 20.67 -0.50
N VAL A 4 -3.81 19.79 0.49
CA VAL A 4 -2.51 19.50 1.10
C VAL A 4 -1.92 18.18 0.60
N ALA A 5 -2.77 17.20 0.26
CA ALA A 5 -2.35 15.89 -0.23
C ALA A 5 -3.46 15.20 -1.02
N GLY A 6 -3.09 14.24 -1.86
CA GLY A 6 -3.99 13.32 -2.55
C GLY A 6 -3.61 11.86 -2.27
N LEU A 7 -4.60 10.99 -2.12
CA LEU A 7 -4.40 9.58 -1.81
C LEU A 7 -5.07 8.70 -2.87
N PHE A 8 -4.28 7.83 -3.51
CA PHE A 8 -4.78 6.75 -4.34
C PHE A 8 -5.00 5.50 -3.49
N SER A 9 -6.22 4.97 -3.49
CA SER A 9 -6.57 3.69 -2.86
C SER A 9 -6.91 2.66 -3.94
N PRO A 10 -6.00 1.75 -4.30
CA PRO A 10 -6.29 0.71 -5.28
C PRO A 10 -7.22 -0.34 -4.66
N VAL A 11 -8.26 -0.72 -5.41
CA VAL A 11 -9.19 -1.79 -5.01
C VAL A 11 -8.46 -3.12 -4.77
N GLY A 12 -8.92 -3.94 -3.82
CA GLY A 12 -8.42 -5.29 -3.60
C GLY A 12 -8.88 -6.30 -4.64
N ASP A 13 -8.22 -7.46 -4.69
CA ASP A 13 -8.55 -8.54 -5.64
C ASP A 13 -9.89 -9.20 -5.35
N GLY A 14 -10.42 -9.04 -4.12
CA GLY A 14 -11.77 -9.46 -3.74
C GLY A 14 -12.90 -8.79 -4.53
N TYR A 15 -12.63 -7.76 -5.33
CA TYR A 15 -13.61 -7.17 -6.27
C TYR A 15 -13.95 -8.11 -7.43
N SER A 16 -13.07 -9.05 -7.78
CA SER A 16 -13.31 -10.09 -8.79
C SER A 16 -13.75 -9.59 -10.17
N LYS A 17 -13.31 -8.39 -10.58
CA LYS A 17 -13.57 -7.88 -11.93
C LYS A 17 -12.76 -8.68 -12.95
N PRO A 18 -13.38 -9.24 -14.00
CA PRO A 18 -12.67 -10.04 -14.99
C PRO A 18 -11.60 -9.21 -15.69
N GLY A 19 -10.40 -9.79 -15.85
CA GLY A 19 -9.25 -9.14 -16.47
C GLY A 19 -8.54 -8.09 -15.60
N LEU A 20 -8.89 -7.96 -14.31
CA LEU A 20 -8.19 -7.07 -13.41
C LEU A 20 -6.82 -7.66 -13.02
N ALA A 21 -5.75 -6.90 -13.22
CA ALA A 21 -4.42 -7.27 -12.78
C ALA A 21 -4.36 -7.41 -11.24
N PRO A 22 -3.47 -8.27 -10.69
CA PRO A 22 -3.31 -8.45 -9.26
C PRO A 22 -3.10 -7.12 -8.52
N ALA A 23 -3.68 -7.00 -7.32
CA ALA A 23 -3.66 -5.78 -6.54
C ALA A 23 -2.22 -5.34 -6.22
N ALA A 24 -1.33 -6.29 -5.94
CA ALA A 24 0.09 -6.01 -5.70
C ALA A 24 0.75 -5.29 -6.89
N THR A 25 0.52 -5.76 -8.12
CA THR A 25 1.05 -5.14 -9.34
C THR A 25 0.50 -3.73 -9.53
N ARG A 26 -0.81 -3.54 -9.33
CA ARG A 26 -1.45 -2.21 -9.43
C ARG A 26 -0.92 -1.24 -8.38
N CYS A 27 -0.79 -1.68 -7.13
CA CYS A 27 -0.20 -0.88 -6.04
C CYS A 27 1.24 -0.48 -6.35
N ARG A 28 2.05 -1.40 -6.90
CA ARG A 28 3.43 -1.11 -7.30
C ARG A 28 3.50 -0.08 -8.42
N LEU A 29 2.70 -0.25 -9.46
CA LEU A 29 2.63 0.71 -10.57
C LEU A 29 2.15 2.08 -10.11
N ALA A 30 1.11 2.13 -9.27
CA ALA A 30 0.60 3.38 -8.72
C ALA A 30 1.66 4.12 -7.89
N ARG A 31 2.44 3.40 -7.07
CA ARG A 31 3.53 4.00 -6.28
C ARG A 31 4.61 4.58 -7.18
N LEU A 32 5.05 3.84 -8.20
CA LEU A 32 6.04 4.32 -9.16
C LEU A 32 5.54 5.55 -9.94
N ALA A 33 4.27 5.54 -10.36
CA ALA A 33 3.65 6.67 -11.06
C ALA A 33 3.59 7.91 -10.16
N CYS A 34 3.14 7.79 -8.91
CA CYS A 34 3.09 8.92 -7.98
C CYS A 34 4.48 9.47 -7.72
N ALA A 35 5.45 8.60 -7.42
CA ALA A 35 6.83 8.98 -7.11
C ALA A 35 7.55 9.68 -8.28
N SER A 36 7.17 9.39 -9.53
CA SER A 36 7.79 9.99 -10.72
C SER A 36 7.11 11.28 -11.20
N THR A 37 5.85 11.52 -10.83
CA THR A 37 5.04 12.60 -11.41
C THR A 37 4.58 13.67 -10.43
N SER A 38 4.63 13.42 -9.11
CA SER A 38 4.03 14.34 -8.13
C SER A 38 4.55 14.19 -6.71
N ASP A 39 4.75 15.31 -6.02
CA ASP A 39 5.20 15.34 -4.61
C ASP A 39 4.06 15.30 -3.57
N TRP A 40 2.81 15.48 -4.02
CA TRP A 40 1.63 15.59 -3.13
C TRP A 40 0.69 14.38 -3.20
N LEU A 41 0.92 13.46 -4.14
CA LEU A 41 0.14 12.22 -4.27
C LEU A 41 0.86 11.07 -3.58
N ALA A 42 0.11 10.27 -2.83
CA ALA A 42 0.60 9.04 -2.23
C ALA A 42 -0.41 7.90 -2.44
N VAL A 43 0.04 6.66 -2.25
CA VAL A 43 -0.79 5.46 -2.41
C VAL A 43 -1.07 4.85 -1.04
N ASP A 44 -2.36 4.71 -0.69
CA ASP A 44 -2.80 3.90 0.43
C ASP A 44 -3.14 2.47 -0.01
N ALA A 45 -2.36 1.50 0.46
CA ALA A 45 -2.55 0.10 0.13
C ALA A 45 -3.54 -0.62 1.08
N TRP A 46 -4.18 0.08 2.03
CA TRP A 46 -5.06 -0.58 3.02
C TRP A 46 -6.27 -1.29 2.39
N GLU A 47 -6.92 -0.67 1.40
CA GLU A 47 -8.05 -1.28 0.68
C GLU A 47 -7.62 -2.55 -0.06
N SER A 48 -6.46 -2.52 -0.71
CA SER A 48 -5.92 -3.66 -1.45
C SER A 48 -5.58 -4.88 -0.58
N ARG A 49 -5.36 -4.66 0.73
CA ARG A 49 -5.07 -5.74 1.69
C ARG A 49 -6.32 -6.39 2.27
N GLN A 50 -7.51 -5.85 2.02
CA GLN A 50 -8.74 -6.45 2.53
C GLN A 50 -9.02 -7.76 1.79
N PRO A 51 -9.41 -8.84 2.49
CA PRO A 51 -9.66 -10.14 1.85
C PRO A 51 -10.88 -10.10 0.94
N ASN A 52 -11.86 -9.24 1.25
CA ASN A 52 -13.09 -9.06 0.50
C ASN A 52 -13.21 -7.63 -0.02
N TRP A 53 -14.03 -7.44 -1.04
CA TRP A 53 -14.36 -6.11 -1.53
C TRP A 53 -14.96 -5.24 -0.42
N THR A 54 -14.44 -4.01 -0.31
CA THR A 54 -14.86 -3.03 0.69
C THR A 54 -15.58 -1.88 0.01
N ARG A 55 -16.72 -1.45 0.58
CA ARG A 55 -17.46 -0.30 0.07
C ARG A 55 -16.63 0.98 0.21
N THR A 56 -16.66 1.84 -0.79
CA THR A 56 -15.91 3.12 -0.80
C THR A 56 -16.18 3.99 0.43
N ARG A 57 -17.40 3.97 0.98
CA ARG A 57 -17.71 4.67 2.25
C ARG A 57 -16.80 4.23 3.41
N VAL A 58 -16.60 2.92 3.56
CA VAL A 58 -15.77 2.36 4.64
C VAL A 58 -14.29 2.71 4.42
N VAL A 59 -13.84 2.71 3.16
CA VAL A 59 -12.49 3.17 2.81
C VAL A 59 -12.30 4.64 3.17
N ALA A 60 -13.26 5.50 2.83
CA ALA A 60 -13.21 6.93 3.15
C ALA A 60 -13.22 7.19 4.67
N GLU A 61 -14.04 6.46 5.43
CA GLU A 61 -14.05 6.51 6.89
C GLU A 61 -12.70 6.11 7.48
N GLN A 62 -12.12 5.01 7.01
CA GLN A 62 -10.81 4.54 7.45
C GLN A 62 -9.70 5.56 7.15
N LEU A 63 -9.72 6.18 5.97
CA LEU A 63 -8.79 7.25 5.59
C LEU A 63 -8.93 8.47 6.50
N ALA A 64 -10.17 8.92 6.73
CA ALA A 64 -10.45 10.05 7.62
C ALA A 64 -9.98 9.76 9.05
N SER A 65 -10.27 8.58 9.59
CA SER A 65 -9.81 8.16 10.91
C SER A 65 -8.29 8.11 11.01
N ARG A 66 -7.60 7.61 9.97
CA ARG A 66 -6.13 7.56 9.93
C ARG A 66 -5.50 8.95 9.84
N LEU A 67 -6.07 9.84 9.02
CA LEU A 67 -5.57 11.23 8.92
C LEU A 67 -5.81 11.99 10.22
N ASN A 68 -6.99 11.85 10.81
CA ASN A 68 -7.32 12.48 12.08
C ASN A 68 -6.42 11.95 13.21
N SER A 69 -6.09 10.66 13.25
CA SER A 69 -5.21 10.12 14.28
C SER A 69 -3.77 10.61 14.15
N LEU A 70 -3.27 10.87 12.94
CA LEU A 70 -1.95 11.46 12.71
C LEU A 70 -1.90 12.93 13.14
N VAL A 71 -2.92 13.70 12.77
CA VAL A 71 -3.03 15.13 13.12
C VAL A 71 -3.26 15.31 14.62
N LEU A 72 -4.17 14.54 15.22
CA LEU A 72 -4.53 14.64 16.64
C LEU A 72 -3.56 13.88 17.56
N GLY A 73 -2.90 12.84 17.06
CA GLY A 73 -1.87 12.09 17.80
C GLY A 73 -0.61 12.93 18.04
N HIS A 74 -0.24 13.79 17.10
CA HIS A 74 0.84 14.76 17.27
C HIS A 74 0.55 15.85 18.30
N CYS A 75 -0.73 16.06 18.67
CA CYS A 75 -1.10 16.97 19.76
C CYS A 75 -0.96 16.32 21.15
N ARG A 76 -0.89 14.99 21.25
CA ARG A 76 -0.77 14.29 22.55
C ARG A 76 0.68 14.10 23.01
N SER A 77 1.65 14.03 22.09
CA SER A 77 3.06 13.86 22.44
C SER A 77 3.77 15.16 22.87
N ARG A 78 3.21 16.35 22.58
CA ARG A 78 3.79 17.64 23.00
C ARG A 78 3.37 18.13 24.39
N LEU A 79 2.56 17.38 25.13
CA LEU A 79 2.24 17.72 26.51
C LEU A 79 3.14 17.01 27.54
N SER A 80 4.07 16.15 27.12
CA SER A 80 4.98 15.51 28.06
C SER A 80 6.46 15.95 27.96
N HIS A 81 7.12 16.14 26.81
CA HIS A 81 8.54 16.58 26.80
C HIS A 81 8.94 17.34 25.51
N PRO A 82 9.61 18.52 25.58
CA PRO A 82 9.86 19.39 24.42
C PRO A 82 11.08 19.06 23.53
N HIS A 83 11.80 17.94 23.75
CA HIS A 83 12.97 17.62 22.92
C HIS A 83 13.03 16.15 22.51
N ALA A 84 13.16 15.97 21.19
CA ALA A 84 13.38 14.74 20.42
C ALA A 84 12.17 13.81 20.18
N CYS A 85 11.77 13.69 18.91
CA CYS A 85 12.11 12.49 18.15
C CYS A 85 12.02 12.74 16.62
N PRO A 86 12.86 12.06 15.81
CA PRO A 86 13.11 12.38 14.41
C PRO A 86 12.11 11.68 13.48
N ILE A 87 11.79 12.37 12.38
CA ILE A 87 11.01 11.86 11.25
C ILE A 87 11.75 10.66 10.64
N SER A 88 11.45 9.43 11.09
CA SER A 88 12.07 8.20 10.59
C SER A 88 11.18 6.95 10.72
N SER A 89 9.86 7.10 10.57
CA SER A 89 8.95 5.94 10.48
C SER A 89 7.75 6.17 9.55
N LEU A 90 7.98 6.82 8.40
CA LEU A 90 7.30 6.34 7.20
C LEU A 90 8.03 5.06 6.80
N ASP A 91 7.64 3.94 7.39
CA ASP A 91 8.30 2.68 7.07
C ASP A 91 8.08 2.32 5.59
N PRO A 92 9.15 1.87 4.92
CA PRO A 92 9.16 1.52 3.52
C PRO A 92 8.44 0.19 3.32
N ALA A 93 7.80 0.05 2.17
CA ALA A 93 7.47 -1.22 1.52
C ALA A 93 7.57 -2.48 2.40
N HIS A 94 6.53 -2.80 3.18
CA HIS A 94 6.32 -4.19 3.54
C HIS A 94 5.91 -4.91 2.26
N ASP A 95 6.83 -5.73 1.77
CA ASP A 95 6.68 -6.54 0.59
C ASP A 95 5.44 -7.44 0.74
N CYS A 96 4.65 -7.54 -0.33
CA CYS A 96 3.51 -8.46 -0.41
C CYS A 96 4.07 -9.85 -0.75
N SER A 97 4.80 -10.46 0.18
CA SER A 97 5.26 -11.84 0.06
C SER A 97 5.21 -12.52 1.42
N GLU A 98 4.05 -13.06 1.77
CA GLU A 98 4.00 -14.31 2.53
C GLU A 98 2.67 -15.01 2.25
N SER A 99 2.72 -15.97 1.34
CA SER A 99 1.71 -17.01 1.21
C SER A 99 2.42 -18.32 0.91
N GLY A 100 2.36 -19.23 1.88
CA GLY A 100 2.43 -20.66 1.66
C GLY A 100 3.83 -21.27 1.54
N LYS A 101 4.29 -21.89 2.64
CA LYS A 101 5.30 -22.95 2.59
C LYS A 101 4.75 -24.13 1.78
N MET A 102 5.45 -24.57 0.74
CA MET A 102 5.36 -25.94 0.24
C MET A 102 6.77 -26.38 -0.16
N THR A 103 7.34 -27.22 0.69
CA THR A 103 8.60 -27.92 0.43
C THR A 103 8.32 -29.08 -0.51
N THR A 104 9.02 -29.18 -1.63
CA THR A 104 9.36 -30.48 -2.24
C THR A 104 10.60 -30.30 -3.09
N SER A 105 11.66 -30.93 -2.58
CA SER A 105 12.87 -31.41 -3.25
C SER A 105 12.78 -31.50 -4.78
N GLU A 106 13.82 -30.95 -5.42
CA GLU A 106 14.52 -31.51 -6.59
C GLU A 106 13.72 -32.27 -7.65
N ALA A 107 13.59 -31.66 -8.83
CA ALA A 107 13.77 -32.38 -10.10
C ALA A 107 14.11 -31.41 -11.24
N LEU A 108 15.41 -31.37 -11.57
CA LEU A 108 15.95 -31.48 -12.93
C LEU A 108 15.58 -30.37 -13.95
N THR A 109 16.51 -29.46 -14.28
CA THR A 109 17.58 -29.64 -15.29
C THR A 109 17.06 -29.57 -16.73
N THR A 110 17.55 -28.54 -17.45
CA THR A 110 17.77 -28.49 -18.90
C THR A 110 16.55 -28.43 -19.82
N THR A 111 16.40 -27.28 -20.47
CA THR A 111 16.48 -27.05 -21.94
C THR A 111 16.20 -25.55 -22.14
N ALA A 112 17.17 -24.70 -22.48
CA ALA A 112 17.80 -24.57 -23.80
C ALA A 112 16.76 -24.45 -24.94
N ASP A 113 16.98 -23.46 -25.82
CA ASP A 113 16.26 -23.15 -27.06
C ASP A 113 15.14 -22.11 -27.00
N CYS A 114 15.54 -20.84 -26.89
CA CYS A 114 14.83 -19.74 -27.55
C CYS A 114 15.47 -19.50 -28.93
N VAL A 115 15.05 -20.28 -29.92
CA VAL A 115 15.12 -19.93 -31.35
C VAL A 115 13.68 -19.88 -31.87
N ALA A 116 13.22 -18.68 -32.23
CA ALA A 116 12.29 -18.40 -33.33
C ALA A 116 12.12 -16.87 -33.43
#